data_AF-A0AAU9MKQ1-F1
#
_entry.id   AF-A0AAU9MKQ1-F1
#
_cell.length_a   1.000
_cell.length_b   1.000
_cell.length_c   1.000
_cell.angle_alpha   90.00
_cell.angle_beta   90.00
_cell.angle_gamma   90.00
#
_symmetry.space_group_name_H-M   'P 1'
#
loop_
_entity.id
_entity.type
_entity.pdbx_description
1 polymer ?
#
loop_
_entity_poly.entity_id
_entity_poly.type
_entity_poly.pdbx_seq_one_letter_code
_entity_poly.pdbx_strand_id
1 'polypeptide(L)'
;MTTIGKLDVEVKVQSTADKFWNSIMNSATIFPKVCSGLYKNVEVLEGDGQSVGTVRVIHFAEESPVKTVKERIEEVDETKYESGIQRY
;
A
#
# COMPACT_ATOMS: atom_id res chain seq x y z
N MET A 1 8.96 -15.37 20.42
CA MET A 1 7.51 -15.68 20.39
C MET A 1 6.87 -14.73 19.41
N THR A 2 6.35 -15.23 18.29
CA THR A 2 5.65 -14.40 17.29
C THR A 2 4.18 -14.35 17.68
N THR A 3 3.66 -13.17 17.94
CA THR A 3 2.22 -12.96 18.19
C THR A 3 1.57 -12.53 16.87
N ILE A 4 0.59 -13.28 16.40
CA ILE A 4 -0.17 -12.95 15.19
C ILE A 4 -1.50 -12.32 15.64
N GLY A 5 -1.70 -11.05 15.29
CA GLY A 5 -2.98 -10.36 15.42
C GLY A 5 -3.63 -10.20 14.05
N LYS A 6 -4.96 -10.37 13.97
CA LYS A 6 -5.75 -10.11 12.76
C LYS A 6 -6.73 -8.97 13.04
N LEU A 7 -6.80 -8.01 12.13
CA LEU A 7 -7.81 -6.95 12.12
C LEU A 7 -8.46 -6.93 10.74
N ASP A 8 -9.77 -7.13 10.69
CA ASP A 8 -10.57 -7.04 9.47
C ASP A 8 -11.38 -5.73 9.49
N VAL A 9 -11.34 -4.97 8.39
CA VAL A 9 -12.05 -3.69 8.24
C VAL A 9 -12.76 -3.66 6.90
N GLU A 10 -14.05 -3.33 6.91
CA GLU A 10 -14.86 -3.16 5.70
C GLU A 10 -15.25 -1.68 5.57
N VAL A 11 -14.99 -1.08 4.40
CA VAL A 11 -15.32 0.31 4.11
C VAL A 11 -16.06 0.39 2.79
N LYS A 12 -17.24 1.03 2.80
CA LYS A 12 -17.98 1.31 1.56
C LYS A 12 -17.34 2.48 0.82
N VAL A 13 -16.85 2.22 -0.39
CA VAL A 13 -16.32 3.25 -1.29
C VAL A 13 -17.37 3.67 -2.32
N GLN A 14 -17.31 4.93 -2.77
CA GLN A 14 -18.21 5.45 -3.82
C GLN A 14 -17.71 5.18 -5.24
N SER A 15 -16.43 4.86 -5.40
CA SER A 15 -15.83 4.55 -6.72
C SER A 15 -16.13 3.11 -7.14
N THR A 16 -16.00 2.84 -8.44
CA THR A 16 -16.01 1.45 -8.94
C THR A 16 -14.81 0.67 -8.42
N ALA A 17 -14.94 -0.67 -8.39
CA ALA A 17 -13.88 -1.56 -7.93
C ALA A 17 -12.58 -1.35 -8.72
N ASP A 18 -12.64 -1.35 -10.06
CA ASP A 18 -11.48 -1.12 -10.93
C ASP A 18 -10.77 0.19 -10.62
N LYS A 19 -11.53 1.29 -10.44
CA LYS A 19 -10.95 2.60 -10.20
C LYS A 19 -10.23 2.64 -8.85
N PHE A 20 -10.85 2.07 -7.83
CA PHE A 20 -10.27 2.01 -6.50
C PHE A 20 -9.02 1.12 -6.50
N TRP A 21 -9.12 -0.08 -7.06
CA TRP A 21 -8.02 -1.03 -7.22
C TRP A 21 -6.82 -0.41 -7.94
N ASN A 22 -7.04 0.20 -9.10
CA ASN A 22 -5.99 0.87 -9.85
C ASN A 22 -5.33 2.00 -9.04
N SER A 23 -6.08 2.67 -8.16
CA SER A 23 -5.53 3.68 -7.25
C SER A 23 -4.63 3.08 -6.17
N ILE A 24 -4.98 1.90 -5.64
CA ILE A 24 -4.14 1.14 -4.70
C ILE A 24 -2.85 0.67 -5.38
N MET A 25 -2.96 0.10 -6.59
CA MET A 25 -1.79 -0.39 -7.31
C MET A 25 -0.83 0.75 -7.68
N ASN A 26 -1.37 1.91 -8.04
CA ASN A 26 -0.58 3.11 -8.34
C ASN A 26 -0.28 3.98 -7.09
N SER A 27 -0.45 3.42 -5.89
CA SER A 27 -0.32 4.16 -4.61
C SER A 27 1.03 4.87 -4.46
N ALA A 28 2.12 4.28 -4.96
CA ALA A 28 3.45 4.89 -4.88
C ALA A 28 3.50 6.29 -5.54
N THR A 29 2.72 6.49 -6.61
CA THR A 29 2.68 7.77 -7.33
C THR A 29 1.51 8.65 -6.88
N ILE A 30 0.36 8.06 -6.57
CA ILE A 30 -0.88 8.79 -6.32
C ILE A 30 -0.98 9.25 -4.86
N PHE A 31 -0.62 8.40 -3.89
CA PHE A 31 -0.89 8.67 -2.48
C PHE A 31 -0.11 9.87 -1.93
N PRO A 32 1.18 10.08 -2.23
CA PRO A 32 1.88 11.29 -1.80
C PRO A 32 1.25 12.59 -2.32
N LYS A 33 0.53 12.54 -3.45
CA LYS A 33 -0.11 13.71 -4.07
C LYS A 33 -1.51 13.97 -3.51
N VAL A 34 -2.33 12.93 -3.41
CA VAL A 34 -3.76 13.02 -3.06
C VAL A 34 -3.99 12.89 -1.56
N CYS A 35 -3.12 12.14 -0.88
CA CYS A 35 -3.18 11.88 0.55
C CYS A 35 -1.91 12.42 1.24
N SER A 36 -1.43 13.59 0.84
CA SER A 36 -0.18 14.20 1.33
C SER A 36 -0.14 14.42 2.84
N GLY A 37 -1.30 14.57 3.49
CA GLY A 37 -1.42 14.63 4.95
C GLY A 37 -1.17 13.29 5.66
N LEU A 38 -1.16 12.18 4.93
CA LEU A 38 -0.90 10.83 5.46
C LEU A 38 0.44 10.27 4.92
N TYR A 39 0.73 10.50 3.64
CA TYR A 39 1.88 9.98 2.93
C TYR A 39 2.79 11.13 2.47
N LYS A 40 4.03 11.13 2.93
CA LYS A 40 5.06 12.10 2.53
C LYS A 40 5.70 11.72 1.20
N ASN A 41 6.12 10.45 1.07
CA ASN A 41 6.72 9.91 -0.15
C ASN A 41 6.59 8.39 -0.18
N VAL A 42 6.69 7.79 -1.37
CA VAL A 42 6.87 6.34 -1.53
C VAL A 42 8.01 6.10 -2.51
N GLU A 43 9.03 5.39 -2.06
CA GLU A 43 10.22 5.07 -2.84
C GLU A 43 10.17 3.62 -3.28
N VAL A 44 10.25 3.38 -4.59
CA VAL A 44 10.35 2.02 -5.15
C VAL A 44 11.83 1.65 -5.18
N LEU A 45 12.22 0.64 -4.41
CA LEU A 45 13.60 0.14 -4.33
C LEU A 45 13.86 -0.93 -5.38
N GLU A 46 12.86 -1.78 -5.65
CA GLU A 46 12.94 -2.88 -6.61
C GLU A 46 11.59 -3.02 -7.33
N GLY A 47 11.62 -3.36 -8.62
CA GLY A 47 10.41 -3.56 -9.43
C GLY A 47 9.80 -2.27 -9.98
N ASP A 48 8.50 -2.31 -10.24
CA ASP A 48 7.74 -1.27 -10.93
C ASP A 48 6.78 -0.51 -9.99
N GLY A 49 6.72 -0.89 -8.73
CA GLY A 49 5.82 -0.30 -7.72
C GLY A 49 4.53 -1.08 -7.51
N GLN A 50 4.20 -2.06 -8.36
CA GLN A 50 2.85 -2.67 -8.44
C GLN A 50 2.89 -4.19 -8.55
N SER A 51 3.84 -4.74 -9.30
CA SER A 51 3.96 -6.17 -9.54
C SER A 51 4.53 -6.92 -8.34
N VAL A 52 4.19 -8.21 -8.24
CA VAL A 52 4.78 -9.14 -7.27
C VAL A 52 6.31 -9.07 -7.33
N GLY A 53 6.93 -9.04 -6.15
CA GLY A 53 8.38 -8.89 -6.00
C GLY A 53 8.84 -7.44 -5.83
N THR A 54 8.00 -6.45 -6.16
CA THR A 54 8.29 -5.03 -5.90
C THR A 54 8.58 -4.81 -4.42
N VAL A 55 9.63 -4.05 -4.13
CA VAL A 55 9.97 -3.57 -2.79
C VAL A 55 9.85 -2.06 -2.75
N ARG A 56 9.10 -1.54 -1.78
CA ARG A 56 8.91 -0.09 -1.59
C ARG A 56 9.08 0.34 -0.14
N VAL A 57 9.50 1.59 0.03
CA VAL A 57 9.60 2.26 1.32
C VAL A 57 8.59 3.39 1.35
N ILE A 58 7.65 3.31 2.29
CA ILE A 58 6.62 4.33 2.49
C ILE A 58 7.08 5.25 3.60
N HIS A 59 7.19 6.54 3.30
CA HIS A 59 7.42 7.59 4.28
C HIS A 59 6.07 8.26 4.60
N PHE A 60 5.63 8.16 5.84
CA PHE A 60 4.38 8.78 6.29
C PHE A 60 4.62 10.24 6.69
N ALA A 61 3.52 10.99 6.83
CA ALA A 61 3.53 12.36 7.30
C ALA A 61 4.13 12.49 8.72
N GLU A 62 4.62 13.68 9.06
CA GLU A 62 5.37 13.91 10.32
C GLU A 62 4.53 13.65 11.57
N GLU A 63 3.22 13.88 11.51
CA GLU A 63 2.25 13.62 12.57
C GLU A 63 1.96 12.12 12.79
N SER A 64 2.33 11.26 11.83
CA SER A 64 2.07 9.82 11.91
C SER A 64 2.88 9.18 13.05
N PRO A 65 2.25 8.27 13.84
CA PRO A 65 2.97 7.48 14.85
C PRO A 65 3.98 6.52 14.20
N VAL A 66 3.77 6.16 12.94
CA VAL A 66 4.68 5.34 12.13
C VAL A 66 5.40 6.25 11.14
N LYS A 67 6.73 6.28 11.17
CA LYS A 67 7.52 7.15 10.27
C LYS A 67 7.77 6.54 8.91
N THR A 68 8.17 5.27 8.89
CA THR A 68 8.55 4.59 7.66
C THR A 68 8.22 3.12 7.76
N VAL A 69 7.75 2.54 6.67
CA VAL A 69 7.51 1.09 6.52
C VAL A 69 8.17 0.64 5.23
N LYS A 70 8.94 -0.44 5.30
CA LYS A 70 9.40 -1.15 4.12
C LYS A 70 8.47 -2.33 3.88
N GLU A 71 8.03 -2.49 2.65
CA GLU A 71 7.15 -3.61 2.29
C GLU A 71 7.49 -4.18 0.92
N ARG A 72 7.15 -5.46 0.75
CA ARG A 72 7.24 -6.19 -0.51
C ARG A 72 5.87 -6.72 -0.90
N ILE A 73 5.54 -6.61 -2.18
CA ILE A 73 4.34 -7.22 -2.74
C ILE A 73 4.62 -8.71 -2.97
N GLU A 74 3.86 -9.57 -2.31
CA GLU A 74 3.99 -11.02 -2.42
C GLU A 74 2.93 -11.63 -3.34
N GLU A 75 1.74 -11.03 -3.38
CA GLU A 75 0.60 -11.56 -4.12
C GLU A 75 -0.21 -10.42 -4.74
N VAL A 76 -0.72 -10.63 -5.95
CA VAL A 76 -1.66 -9.75 -6.65
C VAL A 76 -2.65 -10.64 -7.40
N ASP A 77 -3.94 -10.52 -7.09
CA ASP A 77 -5.05 -11.15 -7.81
C ASP A 77 -5.96 -10.06 -8.38
N GLU A 78 -5.81 -9.78 -9.67
CA GLU A 78 -6.62 -8.76 -10.36
C GLU A 78 -8.08 -9.16 -10.54
N THR A 79 -8.41 -10.46 -10.44
CA THR A 79 -9.80 -10.92 -10.59
C THR A 79 -10.60 -10.72 -9.32
N LYS A 80 -9.93 -10.81 -8.17
CA LYS A 80 -10.54 -10.58 -6.84
C LYS A 80 -10.25 -9.21 -6.26
N TYR A 81 -9.35 -8.44 -6.87
CA TYR A 81 -8.83 -7.18 -6.34
C TYR A 81 -8.19 -7.36 -4.96
N GLU A 82 -7.35 -8.39 -4.84
CA GLU A 82 -6.63 -8.74 -3.61
C GLU A 82 -5.13 -8.54 -3.83
N SER A 83 -4.44 -7.95 -2.85
CA SER A 83 -2.98 -7.92 -2.81
C SER A 83 -2.46 -8.32 -1.44
N GLY A 84 -1.41 -9.13 -1.44
CA GLY A 84 -0.68 -9.55 -0.25
C GLY A 84 0.64 -8.79 -0.14
N ILE A 85 0.93 -8.26 1.04
CA ILE A 85 2.18 -7.58 1.33
C ILE A 85 2.87 -8.16 2.57
N GLN A 86 4.19 -8.19 2.52
CA GLN A 86 5.04 -8.45 3.67
C GLN A 86 5.73 -7.16 4.11
N ARG A 87 5.66 -6.82 5.39
CA ARG A 87 6.36 -5.67 5.98
C ARG A 87 7.63 -6.12 6.71
N TYR A 88 8.67 -5.29 6.64
CA TYR A 88 9.97 -5.50 7.29
C TYR A 88 10.26 -4.42 8.34
#